data_AF-A0A840YDA6-F1
#
_entry.id   AF-A0A840YDA6-F1
#
_cell.length_a   1.000
_cell.length_b   1.000
_cell.length_c   1.000
_cell.angle_alpha   90.00
_cell.angle_beta   90.00
_cell.angle_gamma   90.00
#
_symmetry.space_group_name_H-M   'P 1'
#
loop_
_entity.id
_entity.type
_entity.pdbx_description
1 polymer ?
#
loop_
_entity_poly.entity_id
_entity_poly.type
_entity_poly.pdbx_seq_one_letter_code
_entity_poly.pdbx_strand_id
1 'polypeptide(L)'
;MKTRSLKARYTSEYCALKNAIDRCTRSNHPQFKDYGGRGITVDPLFLDPIGGFEAFLEAVGPKPKPALTLDRVDNDKGYVVGNLAWTSRQVQQRHRRHPDWTRNLGWGTGSYTLVDRNGTVRTHYSALIPLGDRIQTLKEWSRELGIPAATIKQRIQRGWTPEQALTPVLFNPRGKPRLN
;
A
#
# COMPACT_ATOMS: atom_id res chain seq x y z
N MET A 1 47.41 9.24 -10.57
CA MET A 1 45.95 9.28 -10.82
C MET A 1 45.23 9.43 -9.48
N LYS A 2 44.33 10.40 -9.31
CA LYS A 2 43.51 10.51 -8.08
C LYS A 2 42.38 9.48 -8.16
N THR A 3 42.38 8.49 -7.27
CA THR A 3 41.30 7.50 -7.17
C THR A 3 40.02 8.20 -6.71
N ARG A 4 38.92 8.04 -7.45
CA ARG A 4 37.60 8.54 -7.05
C ARG A 4 37.16 7.86 -5.75
N SER A 5 36.59 8.63 -4.83
CA SER A 5 35.98 8.10 -3.61
C SER A 5 34.81 7.15 -3.94
N LEU A 6 34.47 6.25 -3.02
CA LEU A 6 33.39 5.27 -3.19
C LEU A 6 32.05 5.98 -3.51
N LYS A 7 31.74 7.07 -2.79
CA LYS A 7 30.58 7.93 -3.00
C LYS A 7 30.55 8.55 -4.41
N ALA A 8 31.71 8.91 -4.97
CA ALA A 8 31.82 9.45 -6.32
C ALA A 8 31.72 8.39 -7.43
N ARG A 9 31.99 7.11 -7.10
CA ARG A 9 31.80 5.98 -8.02
C ARG A 9 30.33 5.54 -8.09
N TYR A 10 29.63 5.55 -6.95
CA TYR A 10 28.24 5.11 -6.80
C TYR A 10 27.33 6.28 -6.42
N THR A 11 27.32 7.32 -7.26
CA THR A 11 26.60 8.57 -6.96
C THR A 11 25.10 8.36 -6.82
N SER A 12 24.51 7.47 -7.62
CA SER A 12 23.06 7.22 -7.61
C SER A 12 22.60 6.49 -6.34
N GLU A 13 23.43 5.57 -5.86
CA GLU A 13 23.26 4.79 -4.64
C GLU A 13 23.46 5.67 -3.41
N TYR A 14 24.50 6.50 -3.42
CA TYR A 14 24.75 7.46 -2.36
C TYR A 14 23.61 8.46 -2.22
N CYS A 15 23.10 8.99 -3.34
CA CYS A 15 21.93 9.86 -3.35
C CYS A 15 20.68 9.15 -2.81
N ALA A 16 20.48 7.87 -3.14
CA ALA A 16 19.35 7.09 -2.63
C ALA A 16 19.43 6.88 -1.12
N LEU A 17 20.59 6.49 -0.59
CA LEU A 17 20.81 6.34 0.84
C LEU A 17 20.64 7.68 1.57
N LYS A 18 21.25 8.76 1.06
CA LYS A 18 21.11 10.10 1.62
C LYS A 18 19.65 10.54 1.69
N ASN A 19 18.87 10.30 0.63
CA ASN A 19 17.45 10.61 0.63
C ASN A 19 16.65 9.73 1.63
N ALA A 20 17.01 8.46 1.81
CA ALA A 20 16.42 7.61 2.85
C ALA A 20 16.69 8.17 4.26
N ILE A 21 17.94 8.56 4.54
CA ILE A 21 18.34 9.16 5.82
C ILE A 21 17.62 10.47 6.06
N ASP A 22 17.61 11.38 5.08
CA ASP A 22 16.99 12.69 5.19
C ASP A 22 15.48 12.58 5.50
N ARG A 23 14.77 11.64 4.84
CA ARG A 23 13.34 11.38 5.12
C ARG A 23 13.06 10.90 6.55
N CYS A 24 14.00 10.18 7.16
CA CYS A 24 13.82 9.61 8.50
C CYS A 24 14.30 10.54 9.62
N THR A 25 15.28 11.40 9.37
CA THR A 25 15.99 12.14 10.42
C THR A 25 15.77 13.65 10.38
N ARG A 26 15.45 14.22 9.22
CA ARG A 26 15.27 15.67 9.08
C ARG A 26 13.81 16.05 9.19
N SER A 27 13.44 16.65 10.32
CA SER A 27 12.07 17.10 10.59
C SER A 27 11.51 18.08 9.55
N ASN A 28 12.38 18.85 8.88
CA ASN A 28 12.00 19.78 7.81
C ASN A 28 11.90 19.14 6.41
N HIS A 29 12.19 17.85 6.27
CA HIS A 29 12.07 17.18 4.97
C HIS A 29 10.57 17.05 4.60
N PRO A 30 10.15 17.34 3.35
CA PRO A 30 8.73 17.33 2.97
C PRO A 30 7.99 16.01 3.25
N GLN A 31 8.73 14.90 3.26
CA GLN A 31 8.21 13.56 3.53
C GLN A 31 8.44 13.08 4.96
N PHE A 32 9.02 13.89 5.86
CA PHE A 32 9.33 13.46 7.23
C PHE A 32 8.12 12.86 7.95
N LYS A 33 6.96 13.51 7.84
CA LYS A 33 5.69 13.06 8.43
C LYS A 33 5.31 11.62 8.05
N ASP A 34 5.70 11.14 6.87
CA ASP A 34 5.35 9.82 6.35
C ASP A 34 6.42 8.74 6.67
N TYR A 35 7.56 9.18 7.21
CA TYR A 35 8.73 8.36 7.53
C TYR A 35 9.17 8.61 8.98
N GLY A 36 10.10 9.53 9.24
CA GLY A 36 10.62 9.80 10.58
C GLY A 36 9.52 10.15 11.61
N GLY A 37 8.54 10.94 11.21
CA GLY A 37 7.38 11.29 12.04
C GLY A 37 6.47 10.10 12.39
N ARG A 38 6.61 8.97 11.69
CA ARG A 38 5.94 7.68 12.00
C ARG A 38 6.82 6.71 12.78
N GLY A 39 8.04 7.09 13.14
CA GLY A 39 9.01 6.21 13.79
C GLY A 39 9.75 5.26 12.83
N ILE A 40 9.73 5.52 11.52
CA ILE A 40 10.59 4.78 10.58
C ILE A 40 12.03 5.24 10.78
N THR A 41 12.91 4.30 11.13
CA THR A 41 14.32 4.56 11.41
C THR A 41 15.24 4.02 10.31
N VAL A 42 16.52 4.40 10.39
CA VAL A 42 17.60 3.88 9.56
C VAL A 42 18.53 3.08 10.46
N ASP A 43 19.08 1.99 9.93
CA ASP A 43 20.13 1.24 10.60
C ASP A 43 21.29 2.16 11.04
N PRO A 44 21.71 2.13 12.32
CA PRO A 44 22.88 2.88 12.77
C PRO A 44 24.13 2.64 11.93
N LEU A 45 24.29 1.43 11.37
CA LEU A 45 25.40 1.10 10.47
C LEU A 45 25.45 2.04 9.27
N PHE A 46 24.31 2.40 8.69
CA PHE A 46 24.27 3.28 7.52
C PHE A 46 24.44 4.76 7.87
N LEU A 47 24.32 5.13 9.15
CA LEU A 47 24.50 6.50 9.64
C LEU A 47 25.97 6.83 9.91
N ASP A 48 26.86 5.84 9.93
CA ASP A 48 28.28 6.07 10.15
C ASP A 48 28.89 6.96 9.03
N PRO A 49 29.54 8.09 9.38
CA PRO A 49 30.00 9.06 8.39
C PRO A 49 31.17 8.54 7.52
N ILE A 50 31.92 7.55 8.02
CA ILE A 50 33.14 7.03 7.41
C ILE A 50 32.80 5.83 6.51
N GLY A 51 32.31 4.74 7.10
CA GLY A 51 32.02 3.45 6.48
C GLY A 51 30.53 3.17 6.22
N GLY A 52 29.60 4.02 6.66
CA GLY A 52 28.17 3.70 6.55
C GLY A 52 27.66 3.55 5.12
N PHE A 53 28.28 4.23 4.15
CA PHE A 53 27.96 4.03 2.74
C PHE A 53 28.48 2.69 2.17
N GLU A 54 29.62 2.21 2.68
CA GLU A 54 30.16 0.90 2.31
C GLU A 54 29.28 -0.21 2.88
N ALA A 55 28.90 -0.13 4.16
CA ALA A 55 27.95 -1.04 4.78
C ALA A 55 26.60 -1.09 4.03
N PHE A 56 26.11 0.05 3.53
CA PHE A 56 24.92 0.08 2.68
C PHE A 56 25.11 -0.68 1.36
N LEU A 57 26.26 -0.51 0.70
CA LEU A 57 26.57 -1.22 -0.53
C LEU A 57 26.76 -2.72 -0.31
N GLU A 58 27.32 -3.14 0.83
CA GLU A 58 27.41 -4.56 1.20
C GLU A 58 26.02 -5.16 1.46
N ALA A 59 25.13 -4.40 2.12
CA ALA A 59 23.80 -4.87 2.47
C ALA A 59 22.85 -5.02 1.27
N VAL A 60 22.95 -4.15 0.26
CA VAL A 60 21.96 -4.05 -0.84
C VAL A 60 22.57 -4.28 -2.22
N GLY A 61 23.89 -4.13 -2.35
CA GLY A 61 24.60 -4.17 -3.61
C GLY A 61 24.48 -2.88 -4.43
N PRO A 62 25.33 -2.74 -5.47
CA PRO A 62 25.23 -1.64 -6.43
C PRO A 62 23.90 -1.70 -7.18
N LYS A 63 23.41 -0.55 -7.61
CA LYS A 63 22.13 -0.45 -8.32
C LYS A 63 22.22 -1.18 -9.67
N PRO A 64 21.46 -2.27 -9.90
CA PRO A 64 21.65 -3.10 -11.09
C PRO A 64 21.27 -2.41 -12.40
N LYS A 65 20.29 -1.49 -12.36
CA LYS A 65 19.78 -0.77 -13.53
C LYS A 65 19.45 0.69 -13.19
N PRO A 66 19.75 1.67 -14.07
CA PRO A 66 19.48 3.08 -13.83
C PRO A 66 18.04 3.43 -13.47
N ALA A 67 17.06 2.66 -13.96
CA ALA A 67 15.64 2.90 -13.74
C ALA A 67 15.12 2.46 -12.34
N LEU A 68 15.91 1.68 -11.58
CA LEU A 68 15.49 1.19 -10.27
C LEU A 68 15.63 2.26 -9.18
N THR A 69 14.83 2.16 -8.13
CA THR A 69 14.85 3.05 -6.97
C THR A 69 14.95 2.22 -5.70
N LEU A 70 15.61 2.77 -4.68
CA LEU A 70 15.71 2.10 -3.39
C LEU A 70 14.33 2.06 -2.74
N ASP A 71 13.93 0.88 -2.28
CA ASP A 71 12.67 0.65 -1.58
C ASP A 71 12.89 -0.19 -0.33
N ARG A 72 11.88 -0.20 0.55
CA ARG A 72 11.79 -1.13 1.66
C ARG A 72 10.97 -2.34 1.25
N VAL A 73 11.47 -3.55 1.53
CA VAL A 73 10.76 -4.80 1.21
C VAL A 73 9.48 -4.90 2.03
N ASP A 74 9.59 -4.61 3.33
CA ASP A 74 8.49 -4.46 4.28
C ASP A 74 8.33 -2.97 4.64
N ASN A 75 7.18 -2.41 4.28
CA ASN A 75 6.83 -1.00 4.47
C ASN A 75 6.51 -0.62 5.93
N ASP A 76 6.37 -1.61 6.81
CA ASP A 76 6.21 -1.44 8.26
C ASP A 76 7.57 -1.34 8.97
N LYS A 77 8.67 -1.73 8.32
CA LYS A 77 10.02 -1.69 8.88
C LYS A 77 10.85 -0.48 8.41
N GLY A 78 12.00 -0.30 9.06
CA GLY A 78 12.98 0.77 8.77
C GLY A 78 13.84 0.53 7.52
N TYR A 79 14.76 1.46 7.25
CA TYR A 79 15.87 1.24 6.32
C TYR A 79 16.97 0.43 7.02
N VAL A 80 16.72 -0.87 7.19
CA VAL A 80 17.59 -1.81 7.92
C VAL A 80 18.15 -2.89 7.00
N VAL A 81 19.28 -3.49 7.39
CA VAL A 81 19.84 -4.64 6.69
C VAL A 81 18.77 -5.73 6.50
N GLY A 82 18.67 -6.30 5.31
CA GLY A 82 17.67 -7.31 4.96
C GLY A 82 16.26 -6.76 4.66
N ASN A 83 16.00 -5.46 4.81
CA ASN A 83 14.72 -4.84 4.46
C ASN A 83 14.81 -3.89 3.25
N LEU A 84 15.88 -3.95 2.46
CA LEU A 84 16.13 -3.01 1.37
C LEU A 84 16.26 -3.72 0.02
N ALA A 85 15.72 -3.12 -1.03
CA ALA A 85 15.85 -3.63 -2.38
C ALA A 85 15.85 -2.52 -3.43
N TRP A 86 16.52 -2.78 -4.56
CA TRP A 86 16.38 -1.99 -5.77
C TRP A 86 15.14 -2.44 -6.55
N THR A 87 14.10 -1.60 -6.60
CA THR A 87 12.81 -1.98 -7.18
C THR A 87 12.41 -1.04 -8.31
N SER A 88 11.54 -1.53 -9.21
CA SER A 88 10.95 -0.69 -10.24
C SER A 88 9.74 0.05 -9.70
N ARG A 89 9.41 1.22 -10.27
CA ARG A 89 8.21 1.99 -9.89
C ARG A 89 6.92 1.17 -9.94
N GLN A 90 6.82 0.19 -10.86
CA GLN A 90 5.68 -0.72 -10.97
C GLN A 90 5.59 -1.67 -9.77
N VAL A 91 6.73 -2.21 -9.31
CA VAL A 91 6.79 -3.04 -8.11
C VAL A 91 6.47 -2.21 -6.87
N GLN A 92 7.03 -1.00 -6.74
CA GLN A 92 6.70 -0.08 -5.65
C GLN A 92 5.20 0.22 -5.56
N GLN A 93 4.54 0.42 -6.71
CA GLN A 93 3.09 0.64 -6.77
C GLN A 93 2.29 -0.55 -6.26
N ARG A 94 2.69 -1.77 -6.61
CA ARG A 94 2.05 -3.01 -6.12
C ARG A 94 2.29 -3.23 -4.63
N HIS A 95 3.41 -2.75 -4.09
CA HIS A 95 3.78 -2.88 -2.68
C HIS A 95 3.23 -1.76 -1.79
N ARG A 96 2.50 -0.78 -2.36
CA ARG A 96 1.87 0.28 -1.56
C ARG A 96 0.91 -0.35 -0.55
N ARG A 97 0.93 0.14 0.70
CA ARG A 97 -0.10 -0.19 1.67
C ARG A 97 -1.47 0.14 1.07
N HIS A 98 -2.30 -0.88 0.91
CA HIS A 98 -3.72 -0.65 0.71
C HIS A 98 -4.30 -0.26 2.08
N PRO A 99 -5.02 0.86 2.20
CA PRO A 99 -5.70 1.15 3.45
C PRO A 99 -6.72 0.03 3.71
N ASP A 100 -6.82 -0.39 4.97
CA ASP A 100 -7.55 -1.62 5.37
C ASP A 100 -9.03 -1.60 4.95
N TRP A 101 -9.62 -0.40 4.82
CA TRP A 101 -10.95 -0.19 4.26
C TRP A 101 -11.13 -0.78 2.85
N THR A 102 -10.06 -1.02 2.08
CA THR A 102 -10.16 -1.62 0.75
C THR A 102 -10.69 -3.05 0.77
N ARG A 103 -10.52 -3.75 1.90
CA ARG A 103 -10.97 -5.13 2.11
C ARG A 103 -12.12 -5.23 3.11
N ASN A 104 -12.15 -4.39 4.14
CA ASN A 104 -13.12 -4.50 5.24
C ASN A 104 -14.16 -3.37 5.29
N LEU A 105 -13.97 -2.30 4.50
CA LEU A 105 -14.80 -1.09 4.46
C LEU A 105 -15.14 -0.46 5.84
N GLY A 106 -14.36 -0.76 6.88
CA GLY A 106 -14.60 -0.27 8.24
C GLY A 106 -15.46 -1.18 9.14
N TRP A 107 -16.04 -2.26 8.61
CA TRP A 107 -16.92 -3.18 9.37
C TRP A 107 -16.39 -4.62 9.47
N GLY A 108 -15.11 -4.83 9.14
CA GLY A 108 -14.50 -6.16 9.18
C GLY A 108 -14.64 -6.95 7.87
N THR A 109 -14.10 -8.16 7.87
CA THR A 109 -14.10 -9.06 6.71
C THR A 109 -14.84 -10.33 7.06
N GLY A 110 -15.83 -10.71 6.25
CA GLY A 110 -16.55 -11.97 6.36
C GLY A 110 -16.18 -12.92 5.23
N SER A 111 -16.46 -14.21 5.44
CA SER A 111 -16.31 -15.23 4.41
C SER A 111 -17.64 -15.61 3.79
N TYR A 112 -17.65 -15.87 2.48
CA TYR A 112 -18.79 -16.44 1.76
C TYR A 112 -18.30 -17.54 0.81
N THR A 113 -19.20 -18.43 0.43
CA THR A 113 -18.85 -19.57 -0.40
C THR A 113 -19.32 -19.37 -1.85
N LEU A 114 -18.52 -19.87 -2.79
CA LEU A 114 -18.90 -20.02 -4.20
C LEU A 114 -18.68 -21.46 -4.64
N VAL A 115 -19.64 -21.98 -5.40
CA VAL A 115 -19.49 -23.23 -6.12
C VAL A 115 -19.10 -22.88 -7.55
N ASP A 116 -17.95 -23.38 -8.02
CA ASP A 116 -17.55 -23.21 -9.42
C ASP A 116 -18.32 -24.15 -10.36
N ARG A 117 -18.11 -24.00 -11.67
CA ARG A 117 -18.82 -24.79 -12.70
C ARG A 117 -18.59 -26.30 -12.59
N ASN A 118 -17.53 -26.70 -11.91
CA ASN A 118 -17.17 -28.10 -11.70
C ASN A 118 -17.66 -28.63 -10.35
N GLY A 119 -18.46 -27.85 -9.61
CA GLY A 119 -18.96 -28.22 -8.29
C GLY A 119 -17.96 -27.96 -7.16
N THR A 120 -16.80 -27.36 -7.42
CA THR A 120 -15.80 -27.12 -6.38
C THR A 120 -16.23 -25.95 -5.51
N VAL A 121 -16.25 -26.18 -4.21
CA VAL A 121 -16.61 -25.19 -3.19
C VAL A 121 -15.37 -24.39 -2.81
N ARG A 122 -15.42 -23.06 -2.97
CA ARG A 122 -14.34 -22.14 -2.62
C ARG A 122 -14.82 -21.11 -1.60
N THR A 123 -14.05 -20.94 -0.53
CA THR A 123 -14.26 -19.85 0.43
C THR A 123 -13.63 -18.57 -0.09
N HIS A 124 -14.40 -17.50 -0.08
CA HIS A 124 -13.99 -16.16 -0.49
C HIS A 124 -14.21 -15.18 0.65
N TYR A 125 -13.52 -14.04 0.61
CA TYR A 125 -13.59 -13.01 1.64
C TYR A 125 -14.02 -11.67 1.05
N SER A 126 -14.88 -10.95 1.75
CA SER A 126 -15.28 -9.59 1.38
C SER A 126 -15.69 -8.77 2.60
N ALA A 127 -15.74 -7.45 2.43
CA ALA A 127 -16.12 -6.52 3.50
C ALA A 127 -17.52 -6.85 4.02
N LEU A 128 -17.70 -6.84 5.34
CA LEU A 128 -19.03 -6.90 5.94
C LEU A 128 -19.71 -5.54 5.79
N ILE A 129 -21.03 -5.55 5.58
CA ILE A 129 -21.84 -4.34 5.51
C ILE A 129 -23.13 -4.61 6.30
N PRO A 130 -23.43 -3.81 7.34
CA PRO A 130 -24.70 -3.92 8.06
C PRO A 130 -25.84 -3.27 7.25
N LEU A 131 -27.04 -3.87 7.28
CA LEU A 131 -28.27 -3.28 6.78
C LEU A 131 -29.45 -3.77 7.66
N GLY A 132 -29.97 -2.89 8.50
CA GLY A 132 -30.94 -3.27 9.54
C GLY A 132 -30.33 -4.30 10.49
N ASP A 133 -31.04 -5.41 10.71
CA ASP A 133 -30.62 -6.49 11.62
C ASP A 133 -29.68 -7.52 10.99
N ARG A 134 -29.31 -7.33 9.71
CA ARG A 134 -28.47 -8.28 8.96
C ARG A 134 -27.10 -7.68 8.70
N ILE A 135 -26.07 -8.49 8.92
CA ILE A 135 -24.71 -8.20 8.49
C ILE A 135 -24.34 -9.28 7.48
N GLN A 136 -24.03 -8.87 6.25
CA GLN A 136 -23.59 -9.79 5.20
C GLN A 136 -22.36 -9.23 4.51
N THR A 137 -21.66 -10.09 3.76
CA THR A 137 -20.57 -9.63 2.92
C THR A 137 -21.10 -8.79 1.76
N LEU A 138 -20.28 -7.83 1.31
CA LEU A 138 -20.56 -7.00 0.14
C LEU A 138 -20.93 -7.84 -1.08
N LYS A 139 -20.34 -9.03 -1.23
CA LYS A 139 -20.61 -9.95 -2.34
C LYS A 139 -21.93 -10.67 -2.21
N GLU A 140 -22.36 -11.01 -1.01
CA GLU A 140 -23.70 -11.54 -0.75
C GLU A 140 -24.76 -10.48 -1.01
N TRP A 141 -24.60 -9.26 -0.47
CA TRP A 141 -25.49 -8.14 -0.78
C TRP A 141 -25.57 -7.83 -2.28
N SER A 142 -24.44 -7.92 -2.99
CA SER A 142 -24.40 -7.73 -4.44
C SER A 142 -25.27 -8.75 -5.20
N ARG A 143 -25.31 -10.01 -4.75
CA ARG A 143 -26.16 -11.05 -5.35
C ARG A 143 -27.62 -10.87 -4.98
N GLU A 144 -27.89 -10.60 -3.71
CA GLU A 144 -29.24 -10.47 -3.18
C GLU A 144 -29.98 -9.27 -3.78
N LEU A 145 -29.30 -8.12 -3.89
CA LEU A 145 -29.92 -6.86 -4.32
C LEU A 145 -29.72 -6.56 -5.81
N GLY A 146 -28.96 -7.39 -6.52
CA GLY A 146 -28.63 -7.19 -7.94
C GLY A 146 -27.73 -5.98 -8.23
N ILE A 147 -27.14 -5.37 -7.20
CA ILE A 147 -26.25 -4.21 -7.35
C ILE A 147 -24.81 -4.71 -7.56
N PRO A 148 -24.06 -4.21 -8.55
CA PRO A 148 -22.66 -4.60 -8.70
C PRO A 148 -21.84 -4.30 -7.43
N ALA A 149 -21.10 -5.29 -6.95
CA ALA A 149 -20.18 -5.18 -5.82
C ALA A 149 -19.26 -3.93 -5.88
N ALA A 150 -18.78 -3.59 -7.09
CA ALA A 150 -17.97 -2.40 -7.31
C ALA A 150 -18.74 -1.10 -7.05
N THR A 151 -20.03 -1.06 -7.39
CA THR A 151 -20.91 0.09 -7.15
C THR A 151 -21.16 0.28 -5.65
N ILE A 152 -21.49 -0.78 -4.91
CA ILE A 152 -21.66 -0.73 -3.44
C ILE A 152 -20.38 -0.20 -2.80
N LYS A 153 -19.23 -0.78 -3.18
CA LYS A 153 -17.90 -0.36 -2.70
C LYS A 153 -17.65 1.13 -2.97
N GLN A 154 -17.93 1.60 -4.18
CA GLN A 154 -17.71 3.00 -4.56
C GLN A 154 -18.62 3.97 -3.80
N ARG A 155 -19.88 3.59 -3.54
CA ARG A 155 -20.82 4.43 -2.76
C ARG A 155 -20.31 4.62 -1.34
N ILE A 156 -19.92 3.54 -0.67
CA ILE A 156 -19.37 3.59 0.69
C ILE A 156 -18.08 4.44 0.74
N GLN A 157 -17.18 4.26 -0.22
CA GLN A 157 -15.96 5.08 -0.32
C GLN A 157 -16.21 6.56 -0.54
N ARG A 158 -17.37 6.92 -1.10
CA ARG A 158 -17.83 8.30 -1.27
C ARG A 158 -18.59 8.83 -0.05
N GLY A 159 -18.60 8.09 1.05
CA GLY A 159 -19.23 8.49 2.31
C GLY A 159 -20.73 8.18 2.40
N TRP A 160 -21.27 7.32 1.53
CA TRP A 160 -22.68 6.89 1.64
C TRP A 160 -22.84 5.94 2.83
N THR A 161 -23.98 6.03 3.52
CA THR A 161 -24.33 5.05 4.56
C THR A 161 -24.60 3.68 3.93
N PRO A 162 -24.52 2.58 4.70
CA PRO A 162 -24.87 1.25 4.20
C PRO A 162 -26.26 1.18 3.54
N GLU A 163 -27.27 1.82 4.15
CA GLU A 163 -28.65 1.88 3.64
C GLU A 163 -28.71 2.52 2.26
N GLN A 164 -28.05 3.67 2.11
CA GLN A 164 -27.97 4.38 0.84
C GLN A 164 -27.18 3.57 -0.19
N ALA A 165 -26.05 2.98 0.22
CA ALA A 165 -25.16 2.25 -0.65
C ALA A 165 -25.81 0.97 -1.22
N LEU A 166 -26.64 0.32 -0.42
CA LEU A 166 -27.37 -0.91 -0.76
C LEU A 166 -28.74 -0.64 -1.38
N THR A 167 -29.13 0.61 -1.58
CA THR A 167 -30.36 0.92 -2.31
C THR A 167 -30.20 0.63 -3.82
N PRO A 168 -31.05 -0.20 -4.44
CA PRO A 168 -31.02 -0.44 -5.87
C PRO A 168 -31.55 0.79 -6.64
N VAL A 169 -30.67 1.73 -6.98
CA VAL A 169 -31.04 2.78 -7.95
C VAL A 169 -30.95 2.21 -9.35
N LEU A 170 -32.07 2.25 -10.08
CA LEU A 170 -32.18 1.95 -11.50
C LEU A 170 -31.34 3.00 -12.29
N PHE A 171 -30.03 2.76 -12.35
CA PHE A 171 -28.97 3.45 -13.11
C PHE A 171 -29.10 4.97 -13.44
N ASN A 172 -28.09 5.74 -12.99
CA ASN A 172 -27.30 6.59 -13.89
C ASN A 172 -25.85 6.71 -13.38
N PRO A 173 -24.83 6.31 -14.17
CA PRO A 173 -23.41 6.42 -13.80
C PRO A 173 -22.86 7.86 -13.70
N ARG A 174 -23.66 8.89 -14.01
CA ARG A 174 -23.26 10.32 -13.99
C ARG A 174 -23.81 11.14 -12.82
N GLY A 175 -24.30 10.50 -11.76
CA GLY A 175 -24.43 11.14 -10.45
C GLY A 175 -25.43 12.29 -10.40
N LYS A 176 -26.71 11.97 -10.18
CA LYS A 176 -27.52 12.61 -9.14
C LYS A 176 -28.47 11.54 -8.56
N PRO A 177 -28.69 11.47 -7.24
CA PRO A 177 -29.78 10.68 -6.68
C PRO A 177 -31.10 11.25 -7.22
N ARG A 178 -31.94 10.41 -7.83
CA ARG A 178 -33.38 10.71 -7.87
C ARG A 178 -33.93 10.16 -6.55
N LEU A 179 -34.19 11.06 -5.60
CA LEU A 179 -35.18 10.79 -4.57
C LEU A 179 -36.52 10.70 -5.30
N ASN A 180 -37.34 9.71 -4.95
CA ASN A 180 -38.74 9.69 -5.32
C ASN A 180 -39.45 10.89 -4.67
#